data_AF-A0A0P7V2P4-F1
#
_entry.id   AF-A0A0P7V2P4-F1
#
_cell.length_a   1.000
_cell.length_b   1.000
_cell.length_c   1.000
_cell.angle_alpha   90.00
_cell.angle_beta   90.00
_cell.angle_gamma   90.00
#
_symmetry.space_group_name_H-M   'P 1'
#
loop_
_entity.id
_entity.type
_entity.pdbx_description
1 polymer ?
#
loop_
_entity_poly.entity_id
_entity_poly.type
_entity_poly.pdbx_seq_one_letter_code
_entity_poly.pdbx_strand_id
1 'polypeptide(L)'
;MVSTRDRGKTVAKQKDAVQARHCDSQPSEPGRKGDEVRAGGRVPTAEFQSSFPLKVNASRQENKLMEECDLLIDIIQQRRQIIATKIKEGKVVRLRKLAQQIANCKQCIERSSSLITQADQTLKETDHARFLQTAKSISERVSMATASSQVLIPEINLTDTFDTFALDFTREKKMLESLDYLTAPNPPGIREELCTASYDTITVHWTSDDEFSVVSYELQYAIFTGQANVVSK
;
A
#
# COMPACT_ATOMS: atom_id res chain seq x y z
N MET A 1 27.35 -55.58 -14.25
CA MET A 1 26.44 -54.79 -15.09
C MET A 1 27.13 -53.46 -15.37
N VAL A 2 27.40 -53.21 -16.64
CA VAL A 2 28.18 -52.08 -17.18
C VAL A 2 27.28 -50.84 -17.31
N SER A 3 27.92 -49.66 -17.41
CA SER A 3 27.44 -48.43 -18.06
C SER A 3 26.89 -47.35 -17.10
N THR A 4 27.26 -46.06 -17.15
CA THR A 4 28.22 -45.31 -17.99
C THR A 4 28.49 -43.92 -17.37
N ARG A 5 29.67 -43.38 -17.73
CA ARG A 5 30.18 -42.00 -17.63
C ARG A 5 29.16 -40.92 -18.04
N ASP A 6 29.28 -39.71 -17.46
CA ASP A 6 29.81 -38.58 -18.23
C ASP A 6 30.51 -37.50 -17.38
N ARG A 7 31.55 -36.92 -17.98
CA ARG A 7 32.50 -35.94 -17.47
C ARG A 7 31.95 -34.53 -17.65
N GLY A 8 32.00 -33.75 -16.57
CA GLY A 8 31.94 -32.29 -16.68
C GLY A 8 33.07 -31.74 -17.55
N LYS A 9 32.73 -30.80 -18.43
CA LYS A 9 33.68 -29.88 -19.06
C LYS A 9 33.19 -28.45 -18.86
N THR A 10 34.07 -27.69 -18.22
CA THR A 10 34.02 -26.26 -17.98
C THR A 10 34.42 -25.50 -19.26
N VAL A 11 33.63 -24.47 -19.56
CA VAL A 11 33.91 -23.17 -20.19
C VAL A 11 35.18 -23.01 -21.05
N ALA A 12 34.98 -22.57 -22.29
CA ALA A 12 35.90 -21.64 -22.97
C ALA A 12 35.13 -20.70 -23.92
N LYS A 13 35.49 -19.43 -23.84
CA LYS A 13 35.02 -18.25 -24.59
C LYS A 13 35.26 -18.36 -26.10
N GLN A 14 34.37 -17.74 -26.88
CA GLN A 14 34.65 -17.12 -28.19
C GLN A 14 33.44 -16.19 -28.49
N LYS A 15 33.46 -14.90 -28.11
CA LYS A 15 33.83 -13.72 -28.93
C LYS A 15 33.53 -13.87 -30.42
N ASP A 16 32.67 -12.96 -30.91
CA ASP A 16 32.55 -12.39 -32.28
C ASP A 16 31.06 -12.15 -32.58
N ALA A 17 30.57 -11.03 -33.11
CA ALA A 17 31.10 -9.72 -33.37
C ALA A 17 29.89 -8.77 -33.42
N VAL A 18 30.04 -7.60 -32.82
CA VAL A 18 29.10 -6.49 -32.92
C VAL A 18 29.24 -5.88 -34.31
N GLN A 19 28.19 -5.92 -35.12
CA GLN A 19 28.11 -5.05 -36.31
C GLN A 19 27.06 -3.96 -36.03
N ALA A 20 27.52 -2.90 -35.36
CA ALA A 20 26.82 -1.63 -35.33
C ALA A 20 26.79 -1.06 -36.76
N ARG A 21 25.61 -0.82 -37.31
CA ARG A 21 25.48 0.07 -38.46
C ARG A 21 25.21 1.47 -37.93
N HIS A 22 26.03 2.39 -38.44
CA HIS A 22 26.01 3.83 -38.23
C HIS A 22 24.60 4.42 -38.16
N CYS A 23 24.35 5.17 -37.08
CA CYS A 23 23.43 6.29 -37.10
C CYS A 23 24.17 7.50 -37.66
N ASP A 24 23.81 7.96 -38.86
CA ASP A 24 24.01 9.36 -39.21
C ASP A 24 22.73 10.12 -38.89
N SER A 25 22.85 11.06 -37.95
CA SER A 25 21.81 12.00 -37.57
C SER A 25 22.14 13.35 -38.21
N GLN A 26 21.20 13.96 -38.93
CA GLN A 26 21.09 15.41 -39.00
C GLN A 26 19.61 15.86 -39.12
N PRO A 27 19.29 17.10 -38.69
CA PRO A 27 18.02 17.42 -38.04
C PRO A 27 17.08 18.27 -38.92
N SER A 28 15.76 18.24 -38.62
CA SER A 28 14.81 19.28 -39.04
C SER A 28 13.59 19.31 -38.10
N GLU A 29 13.29 20.48 -37.54
CA GLU A 29 12.13 20.82 -36.69
C GLU A 29 10.81 21.03 -37.51
N PRO A 30 9.71 21.62 -36.98
CA PRO A 30 8.63 20.93 -36.29
C PRO A 30 7.24 21.14 -36.94
N GLY A 31 6.29 20.24 -36.65
CA GLY A 31 4.89 20.65 -36.48
C GLY A 31 3.76 19.90 -37.21
N ARG A 32 2.67 19.77 -36.43
CA ARG A 32 1.24 19.57 -36.75
C ARG A 32 0.65 18.15 -36.68
N LYS A 33 -0.41 18.10 -35.85
CA LYS A 33 -1.37 17.02 -35.59
C LYS A 33 -2.15 16.65 -36.86
N GLY A 34 -2.36 15.35 -37.05
CA GLY A 34 -3.26 14.76 -38.04
C GLY A 34 -2.74 13.38 -38.43
N ASP A 35 -3.20 12.33 -37.75
CA ASP A 35 -2.77 10.96 -38.05
C ASP A 35 -3.48 10.46 -39.32
N GLU A 36 -2.84 10.69 -40.47
CA GLU A 36 -3.17 10.16 -41.78
C GLU A 36 -2.18 9.03 -42.12
N VAL A 37 -2.67 7.80 -42.33
CA VAL A 37 -1.82 6.64 -42.66
C VAL A 37 -2.01 6.26 -44.13
N ARG A 38 -0.97 6.45 -44.95
CA ARG A 38 -0.94 6.07 -46.39
C ARG A 38 -0.24 4.72 -46.57
N ALA A 39 -0.91 3.73 -47.18
CA ALA A 39 -0.37 2.38 -47.38
C ALA A 39 0.14 2.14 -48.81
N GLY A 40 1.45 1.87 -48.97
CA GLY A 40 2.06 1.33 -50.18
C GLY A 40 2.41 -0.15 -50.01
N GLY A 41 2.01 -1.00 -50.96
CA GLY A 41 1.92 -2.46 -50.79
C GLY A 41 3.21 -3.28 -50.91
N ARG A 42 3.34 -4.28 -50.02
CA ARG A 42 3.92 -5.63 -50.25
C ARG A 42 3.53 -6.56 -49.07
N VAL A 43 3.08 -7.79 -49.34
CA VAL A 43 2.56 -8.80 -48.35
C VAL A 43 3.11 -10.19 -48.75
N PRO A 44 3.41 -11.17 -47.86
CA PRO A 44 4.13 -11.12 -46.58
C PRO A 44 5.15 -12.30 -46.39
N THR A 45 6.13 -12.14 -45.49
CA THR A 45 6.83 -13.26 -44.81
C THR A 45 6.58 -13.11 -43.32
N ALA A 46 5.39 -13.50 -42.83
CA ALA A 46 4.86 -13.07 -41.53
C ALA A 46 4.63 -14.21 -40.51
N GLU A 47 5.30 -15.37 -40.63
CA GLU A 47 5.09 -16.47 -39.66
C GLU A 47 6.15 -16.56 -38.54
N PHE A 48 7.20 -15.74 -38.56
CA PHE A 48 8.26 -15.80 -37.53
C PHE A 48 8.35 -14.58 -36.60
N GLN A 49 7.48 -13.58 -36.76
CA GLN A 49 7.55 -12.31 -36.01
C GLN A 49 6.41 -12.09 -35.00
N SER A 50 5.38 -12.93 -34.95
CA SER A 50 4.21 -12.74 -34.07
C SER A 50 4.46 -13.10 -32.60
N SER A 51 5.46 -13.93 -32.28
CA SER A 51 5.69 -14.39 -30.90
C SER A 51 6.48 -13.40 -30.03
N PHE A 52 7.35 -12.60 -30.64
CA PHE A 52 8.19 -11.64 -29.92
C PHE A 52 7.39 -10.53 -29.22
N PRO A 53 6.44 -9.85 -29.89
CA PRO A 53 5.59 -8.85 -29.24
C PRO A 53 4.73 -9.45 -28.12
N LEU A 54 4.15 -10.63 -28.33
CA LEU A 54 3.30 -11.31 -27.34
C LEU A 54 4.08 -11.65 -26.06
N LYS A 55 5.30 -12.18 -26.19
CA LYS A 55 6.14 -12.55 -25.05
C LYS A 55 6.65 -11.33 -24.28
N VAL A 56 6.99 -10.24 -24.98
CA VAL A 56 7.40 -8.97 -24.36
C VAL A 56 6.21 -8.32 -23.63
N ASN A 57 5.01 -8.39 -24.21
CA ASN A 57 3.78 -7.87 -23.60
C ASN A 57 3.37 -8.66 -22.35
N ALA A 58 3.46 -9.99 -22.38
CA ALA A 58 3.21 -10.85 -21.21
C ALA A 58 4.19 -10.54 -20.07
N SER A 59 5.50 -10.49 -20.37
CA SER A 59 6.52 -10.16 -19.37
C SER A 59 6.33 -8.76 -18.77
N ARG A 60 5.91 -7.78 -19.58
CA ARG A 60 5.57 -6.44 -19.08
C ARG A 60 4.39 -6.46 -18.12
N GLN A 61 3.35 -7.24 -18.41
CA GLN A 61 2.17 -7.34 -17.54
C GLN A 61 2.48 -8.09 -16.25
N GLU A 62 3.32 -9.13 -16.30
CA GLU A 62 3.86 -9.82 -15.12
C GLU A 62 4.64 -8.87 -14.23
N ASN A 63 5.55 -8.07 -14.80
CA ASN A 63 6.32 -7.07 -14.04
C ASN A 63 5.40 -6.02 -13.40
N LYS A 64 4.40 -5.54 -14.13
CA LYS A 64 3.43 -4.58 -13.59
C LYS A 64 2.61 -5.19 -12.44
N LEU A 65 2.19 -6.45 -12.55
CA LEU A 65 1.51 -7.14 -11.47
C LEU A 65 2.40 -7.24 -10.23
N MET A 66 3.68 -7.56 -10.39
CA MET A 66 4.64 -7.59 -9.28
C MET A 66 4.75 -6.22 -8.61
N GLU A 67 4.92 -5.15 -9.39
CA GLU A 67 5.01 -3.78 -8.87
C GLU A 67 3.75 -3.37 -8.08
N GLU A 68 2.55 -3.62 -8.60
CA GLU A 68 1.29 -3.30 -7.90
C GLU A 68 1.13 -4.14 -6.62
N CYS A 69 1.53 -5.41 -6.64
CA CYS A 69 1.53 -6.26 -5.44
C CYS A 69 2.49 -5.75 -4.37
N ASP A 70 3.71 -5.38 -4.77
CA ASP A 70 4.73 -4.84 -3.85
C ASP A 70 4.24 -3.55 -3.20
N LEU A 71 3.59 -2.65 -3.96
CA LEU A 71 2.97 -1.44 -3.41
C LEU A 71 1.88 -1.76 -2.38
N LEU A 72 1.01 -2.74 -2.63
CA LEU A 72 -0.01 -3.16 -1.68
C LEU A 72 0.62 -3.75 -0.40
N ILE A 73 1.66 -4.55 -0.53
CA ILE A 73 2.41 -5.10 0.61
C ILE A 73 3.00 -3.97 1.44
N ASP A 74 3.67 -3.01 0.81
CA ASP A 74 4.27 -1.86 1.49
C ASP A 74 3.24 -1.04 2.26
N ILE A 75 2.08 -0.79 1.67
CA ILE A 75 0.98 -0.09 2.34
C ILE A 75 0.53 -0.88 3.59
N ILE A 76 0.31 -2.19 3.48
CA ILE A 76 -0.10 -3.03 4.62
C ILE A 76 0.98 -3.00 5.72
N GLN A 77 2.25 -3.09 5.35
CA GLN A 77 3.39 -3.06 6.29
C GLN A 77 3.48 -1.72 7.02
N GLN A 78 3.32 -0.60 6.31
CA GLN A 78 3.27 0.74 6.88
C GLN A 78 2.10 0.89 7.86
N ARG A 79 0.90 0.46 7.45
CA ARG A 79 -0.30 0.52 8.31
C ARG A 79 -0.13 -0.32 9.57
N ARG A 80 0.45 -1.51 9.46
CA ARG A 80 0.79 -2.36 10.62
C ARG A 80 1.70 -1.61 11.59
N GLN A 81 2.76 -0.97 11.09
CA GLN A 81 3.70 -0.25 11.94
C GLN A 81 3.05 0.91 12.67
N ILE A 82 2.22 1.70 11.97
CA ILE A 82 1.48 2.83 12.57
C ILE A 82 0.55 2.34 13.69
N ILE A 83 -0.23 1.29 13.43
CA ILE A 83 -1.17 0.73 14.42
C ILE A 83 -0.41 0.17 15.61
N ALA A 84 0.67 -0.58 15.39
CA ALA A 84 1.52 -1.12 16.45
C ALA A 84 2.11 -0.03 17.34
N THR A 85 2.58 1.07 16.75
CA THR A 85 3.07 2.24 17.50
C THR A 85 1.97 2.83 18.39
N LYS A 86 0.77 3.06 17.85
CA LYS A 86 -0.36 3.57 18.63
C LYS A 86 -0.73 2.68 19.82
N ILE A 87 -0.75 1.35 19.61
CA ILE A 87 -1.00 0.39 20.68
C ILE A 87 0.07 0.51 21.78
N LYS A 88 1.34 0.60 21.38
CA LYS A 88 2.47 0.74 22.32
C LYS A 88 2.41 2.06 23.09
N GLU A 89 2.14 3.17 22.42
CA GLU A 89 1.98 4.48 23.05
C GLU A 89 0.84 4.48 24.08
N GLY A 90 -0.33 3.95 23.70
CA GLY A 90 -1.46 3.78 24.61
C GLY A 90 -1.10 2.96 25.85
N LYS A 91 -0.41 1.83 25.67
CA LYS A 91 0.11 1.01 26.79
C LYS A 91 1.04 1.82 27.70
N VAL A 92 1.99 2.55 27.13
CA VAL A 92 2.97 3.33 27.89
C VAL A 92 2.29 4.44 28.71
N VAL A 93 1.34 5.18 28.12
CA VAL A 93 0.61 6.24 28.83
C VAL A 93 -0.17 5.65 30.02
N ARG A 94 -0.87 4.53 29.83
CA ARG A 94 -1.61 3.87 30.91
C ARG A 94 -0.68 3.37 32.02
N LEU A 95 0.44 2.73 31.66
CA LEU A 95 1.43 2.29 32.66
C LEU A 95 2.02 3.46 33.46
N ARG A 96 2.27 4.60 32.82
CA ARG A 96 2.73 5.82 33.52
C ARG A 96 1.67 6.34 34.50
N LYS A 97 0.41 6.41 34.08
CA LYS A 97 -0.70 6.81 34.96
C LYS A 97 -0.80 5.88 36.17
N LEU A 98 -0.73 4.55 35.95
CA LEU A 98 -0.76 3.56 37.02
C LEU A 98 0.44 3.71 37.98
N ALA A 99 1.65 3.87 37.44
CA ALA A 99 2.85 4.08 38.25
C ALA A 99 2.75 5.35 39.10
N GLN A 100 2.21 6.43 38.55
CA GLN A 100 1.98 7.67 39.29
C GLN A 100 0.98 7.47 40.44
N GLN A 101 -0.12 6.73 40.19
CA GLN A 101 -1.09 6.44 41.25
C GLN A 101 -0.48 5.58 42.35
N ILE A 102 0.31 4.57 42.00
CA ILE A 102 1.04 3.76 42.99
C ILE A 102 1.97 4.65 43.83
N ALA A 103 2.72 5.55 43.19
CA ALA A 103 3.61 6.48 43.89
C ALA A 103 2.85 7.39 44.85
N ASN A 104 1.70 7.93 44.41
CA ASN A 104 0.85 8.78 45.25
C ASN A 104 0.30 8.01 46.46
N CYS A 105 -0.18 6.77 46.27
CA CYS A 105 -0.65 5.91 47.35
C CYS A 105 0.47 5.60 48.36
N LYS A 106 1.67 5.25 47.88
CA LYS A 106 2.84 5.03 48.76
C LYS A 106 3.14 6.27 49.61
N GLN A 107 3.17 7.44 48.99
CA GLN A 107 3.43 8.70 49.68
C GLN A 107 2.33 9.03 50.71
N CYS A 108 1.08 8.69 50.41
CA CYS A 108 -0.03 8.83 51.36
C CYS A 108 0.15 7.92 52.57
N ILE A 109 0.51 6.65 52.35
CA ILE A 109 0.78 5.68 53.42
C ILE A 109 1.94 6.16 54.30
N GLU A 110 3.04 6.61 53.71
CA GLU A 110 4.20 7.14 54.44
C GLU A 110 3.83 8.35 55.32
N ARG A 111 3.07 9.31 54.77
CA ARG A 111 2.58 10.46 55.52
C ARG A 111 1.70 10.04 56.70
N SER A 112 0.75 9.15 56.47
CA SER A 112 -0.13 8.62 57.53
C SER A 112 0.66 7.88 58.60
N SER A 113 1.65 7.07 58.22
CA SER A 113 2.56 6.39 59.15
C SER A 113 3.31 7.40 60.02
N SER A 114 3.85 8.46 59.42
CA SER A 114 4.55 9.52 60.17
C SER A 114 3.64 10.25 61.16
N LEU A 115 2.36 10.45 60.80
CA LEU A 115 1.35 11.06 61.69
C LEU A 115 1.00 10.14 62.85
N ILE A 116 0.90 8.83 62.61
CA ILE A 116 0.68 7.82 63.65
C ILE A 116 1.86 7.84 64.65
N THR A 117 3.11 7.83 64.17
CA THR A 117 4.29 7.92 65.05
C THR A 117 4.30 9.22 65.86
N GLN A 118 3.95 10.35 65.25
CA GLN A 118 3.86 11.64 65.94
C GLN A 118 2.74 11.65 67.00
N ALA A 119 1.60 11.05 66.70
CA ALA A 119 0.51 10.90 67.66
C ALA A 119 0.97 10.05 68.86
N ASP A 120 1.62 8.91 68.63
CA ASP A 120 2.16 8.04 69.69
C ASP A 120 3.19 8.76 70.57
N GLN A 121 4.06 9.58 69.96
CA GLN A 121 5.02 10.40 70.71
C GLN A 121 4.32 11.47 71.55
N THR A 122 3.30 12.13 70.98
CA THR A 122 2.54 13.19 71.65
C THR A 122 1.78 12.65 72.86
N LEU A 123 1.28 11.42 72.81
CA LEU A 123 0.63 10.76 73.94
C LEU A 123 1.56 10.53 75.15
N LYS A 124 2.88 10.63 74.96
CA LYS A 124 3.89 10.50 76.02
C LYS A 124 4.31 11.86 76.62
N GLU A 125 3.77 12.97 76.10
CA GLU A 125 4.10 14.32 76.57
C GLU A 125 3.47 14.59 77.95
N THR A 126 4.27 15.10 78.88
CA THR A 126 3.86 15.35 80.26
C THR A 126 3.46 16.82 80.48
N ASP A 127 3.96 17.73 79.64
CA ASP A 127 3.54 19.13 79.65
C ASP A 127 2.17 19.28 78.95
N HIS A 128 1.16 19.71 79.71
CA HIS A 128 -0.21 19.75 79.24
C HIS A 128 -0.43 20.81 78.14
N ALA A 129 0.29 21.94 78.19
CA ALA A 129 0.15 23.00 77.20
C ALA A 129 0.77 22.59 75.86
N ARG A 130 1.96 21.99 75.90
CA ARG A 130 2.63 21.43 74.72
C ARG A 130 1.86 20.25 74.12
N PHE A 131 1.29 19.38 74.97
CA PHE A 131 0.41 18.30 74.53
C PHE A 131 -0.77 18.84 73.71
N LEU A 132 -1.53 19.79 74.28
CA LEU A 132 -2.71 20.36 73.61
C LEU A 132 -2.35 21.03 72.28
N GLN A 133 -1.23 21.77 72.24
CA GLN A 133 -0.77 22.42 71.02
C GLN A 133 -0.40 21.40 69.93
N THR A 134 0.35 20.35 70.29
CA THR A 134 0.83 19.33 69.35
C THR A 134 -0.33 18.43 68.87
N ALA A 135 -1.23 18.04 69.77
CA ALA A 135 -2.41 17.25 69.46
C ALA A 135 -3.34 17.97 68.46
N LYS A 136 -3.55 19.29 68.64
CA LYS A 136 -4.34 20.10 67.69
C LYS A 136 -3.72 20.11 66.29
N SER A 137 -2.41 20.34 66.21
CA SER A 137 -1.67 20.33 64.94
C SER A 137 -1.75 18.97 64.22
N ILE A 138 -1.60 17.87 64.97
CA ILE A 138 -1.74 16.51 64.42
C ILE A 138 -3.18 16.27 63.93
N SER A 139 -4.20 16.68 64.69
CA SER A 139 -5.61 16.54 64.30
C SER A 139 -5.92 17.26 62.99
N GLU A 140 -5.44 18.49 62.82
CA GLU A 140 -5.57 19.25 61.57
C GLU A 140 -4.89 18.53 60.40
N ARG A 141 -3.67 18.03 60.61
CA ARG A 141 -2.93 17.30 59.57
C ARG A 141 -3.55 15.95 59.21
N VAL A 142 -4.14 15.24 60.18
CA VAL A 142 -4.91 14.02 59.93
C VAL A 142 -6.13 14.34 59.06
N SER A 143 -6.88 15.41 59.39
CA SER A 143 -8.02 15.84 58.58
C SER A 143 -7.61 16.15 57.13
N MET A 144 -6.50 16.87 56.94
CA MET A 144 -5.95 17.14 55.60
C MET A 144 -5.52 15.86 54.88
N ALA A 145 -4.86 14.93 55.57
CA ALA A 145 -4.45 13.65 54.98
C ALA A 145 -5.66 12.81 54.55
N THR A 146 -6.71 12.74 55.37
CA THR A 146 -7.98 12.07 55.04
C THR A 146 -8.67 12.68 53.83
N ALA A 147 -8.75 14.01 53.75
CA ALA A 147 -9.32 14.70 52.60
C ALA A 147 -8.51 14.44 51.32
N SER A 148 -7.17 14.47 51.39
CA SER A 148 -6.30 14.20 50.25
C SER A 148 -6.39 12.75 49.76
N SER A 149 -6.65 11.80 50.66
CA SER A 149 -6.77 10.37 50.33
C SER A 149 -8.01 10.07 49.50
N GLN A 150 -9.12 10.78 49.73
CA GLN A 150 -10.36 10.61 48.95
C GLN A 150 -10.19 11.02 47.48
N VAL A 151 -9.28 11.95 47.20
CA VAL A 151 -8.93 12.39 45.83
C VAL A 151 -7.98 11.38 45.14
N LEU A 152 -7.20 10.63 45.92
CA LEU A 152 -6.22 9.63 45.46
C LEU A 152 -6.81 8.24 45.18
N ILE A 153 -8.09 8.03 45.49
CA ILE A 153 -8.85 6.85 45.10
C ILE A 153 -9.82 7.25 43.97
N PRO A 154 -9.36 7.59 42.74
CA PRO A 154 -10.24 7.41 41.61
C PRO A 154 -10.64 5.95 41.60
N GLU A 155 -11.94 5.66 41.43
CA GLU A 155 -12.41 4.32 41.11
C GLU A 155 -11.41 3.69 40.16
N ILE A 156 -10.86 2.56 40.57
CA ILE A 156 -9.91 1.78 39.79
C ILE A 156 -10.75 1.18 38.65
N ASN A 157 -11.12 2.02 37.68
CA ASN A 157 -11.70 1.63 36.41
C ASN A 157 -10.57 0.95 35.63
N LEU A 158 -10.22 -0.24 36.09
CA LEU A 158 -9.44 -1.24 35.36
C LEU A 158 -10.17 -1.64 34.07
N THR A 159 -11.44 -1.27 33.96
CA THR A 159 -12.31 -1.24 32.79
C THR A 159 -11.97 -0.18 31.74
N ASP A 160 -10.89 0.59 31.89
CA ASP A 160 -10.12 1.09 30.72
C ASP A 160 -9.27 -0.06 30.15
N THR A 161 -9.88 -1.24 30.06
CA THR A 161 -9.42 -2.37 29.26
C THR A 161 -9.19 -1.84 27.85
N PHE A 162 -8.34 -2.49 27.08
CA PHE A 162 -8.09 -2.11 25.68
C PHE A 162 -9.36 -2.17 24.78
N ASP A 163 -10.55 -2.33 25.36
CA ASP A 163 -11.88 -2.39 24.74
C ASP A 163 -12.24 -1.15 23.93
N THR A 164 -11.59 0.00 24.14
CA THR A 164 -11.76 1.16 23.25
C THR A 164 -11.12 0.96 21.87
N PHE A 165 -10.33 -0.10 21.67
CA PHE A 165 -9.60 -0.36 20.44
C PHE A 165 -9.89 -1.77 19.90
N ALA A 166 -10.88 -1.88 19.03
CA ALA A 166 -11.14 -3.07 18.25
C ALA A 166 -10.34 -3.06 16.94
N LEU A 167 -9.64 -4.15 16.65
CA LEU A 167 -8.98 -4.38 15.37
C LEU A 167 -9.97 -5.07 14.42
N ASP A 168 -10.55 -4.30 13.51
CA ASP A 168 -11.35 -4.83 12.41
C ASP A 168 -10.70 -4.46 11.07
N PHE A 169 -10.42 -5.48 10.27
CA PHE A 169 -9.86 -5.38 8.91
C PHE A 169 -10.74 -6.10 7.89
N THR A 170 -11.99 -6.41 8.23
CA THR A 170 -12.88 -7.23 7.40
C THR A 170 -13.12 -6.59 6.04
N ARG A 171 -13.33 -5.27 6.01
CA ARG A 171 -13.51 -4.50 4.78
C ARG A 171 -12.27 -4.56 3.89
N GLU A 172 -11.10 -4.31 4.46
CA GLU A 172 -9.83 -4.25 3.74
C GLU A 172 -9.47 -5.63 3.17
N LYS A 173 -9.70 -6.71 3.94
CA LYS A 173 -9.54 -8.09 3.46
C LYS A 173 -10.44 -8.37 2.27
N LYS A 174 -11.72 -8.01 2.35
CA LYS A 174 -12.67 -8.21 1.25
C LYS A 174 -12.26 -7.45 -0.01
N MET A 175 -11.70 -6.24 0.14
CA MET A 175 -11.17 -5.48 -1.00
C MET A 175 -9.95 -6.16 -1.65
N LEU A 176 -9.03 -6.69 -0.84
CA LEU A 176 -7.86 -7.43 -1.35
C LEU A 176 -8.26 -8.76 -2.01
N GLU A 177 -9.25 -9.47 -1.47
CA GLU A 177 -9.80 -10.70 -2.05
C GLU A 177 -10.52 -10.45 -3.39
N SER A 178 -11.01 -9.24 -3.63
CA SER A 178 -11.67 -8.85 -4.88
C SER A 178 -10.73 -8.34 -5.98
N LEU A 179 -9.41 -8.39 -5.79
CA LEU A 179 -8.45 -7.99 -6.81
C LEU A 179 -8.52 -8.95 -8.00
N ASP A 180 -8.67 -8.40 -9.20
CA ASP A 180 -8.72 -9.15 -10.45
C ASP A 180 -7.98 -8.41 -11.57
N TYR A 181 -7.67 -9.10 -12.66
CA TYR A 181 -7.07 -8.49 -13.84
C TYR A 181 -8.13 -7.75 -14.66
N LEU A 182 -7.77 -6.58 -15.18
CA LEU A 182 -8.61 -5.88 -16.13
C LEU A 182 -8.48 -6.57 -17.49
N THR A 183 -9.62 -6.97 -18.07
CA THR A 183 -9.64 -7.48 -19.44
C THR A 183 -9.55 -6.31 -20.43
N ALA A 184 -8.95 -6.54 -21.60
CA ALA A 184 -8.89 -5.53 -22.64
C ALA A 184 -10.31 -5.02 -22.96
N PRO A 185 -10.48 -3.70 -23.14
CA PRO A 185 -11.76 -3.12 -23.53
C PRO A 185 -12.23 -3.69 -24.86
N ASN A 186 -13.54 -3.60 -25.11
CA ASN A 186 -14.11 -4.12 -26.36
C ASN A 186 -13.44 -3.46 -27.58
N PRO A 187 -13.25 -4.20 -28.69
CA PRO A 187 -12.77 -3.61 -29.94
C PRO A 187 -13.62 -2.40 -30.34
N PRO A 188 -13.01 -1.33 -30.87
CA PRO A 188 -13.75 -0.13 -31.23
C PRO A 188 -14.69 -0.47 -32.40
N GLY A 189 -15.91 0.07 -32.35
CA GLY A 189 -16.89 -0.12 -33.41
C GLY A 189 -16.54 0.78 -34.60
N ILE A 190 -16.42 0.19 -35.80
CA ILE A 190 -16.27 0.97 -37.04
C ILE A 190 -17.61 1.63 -37.35
N ARG A 191 -17.57 2.94 -37.58
CA ARG A 191 -18.71 3.75 -37.99
C ARG A 191 -18.76 3.84 -39.50
N GLU A 192 -19.27 2.79 -40.12
CA GLU A 192 -19.33 2.64 -41.59
C GLU A 192 -19.99 3.84 -42.26
N GLU A 193 -20.97 4.48 -41.61
CA GLU A 193 -21.68 5.64 -42.13
C GLU A 193 -20.80 6.91 -42.26
N LEU A 194 -19.67 6.95 -41.55
CA LEU A 194 -18.69 8.02 -41.62
C LEU A 194 -17.47 7.63 -42.45
N CYS A 195 -17.29 6.34 -42.75
CA CYS A 195 -16.17 5.86 -43.55
C CYS A 195 -16.29 6.32 -45.01
N THR A 196 -15.18 6.74 -45.60
CA THR A 196 -15.13 7.15 -47.01
C THR A 196 -14.09 6.33 -47.76
N ALA A 197 -14.42 5.94 -48.99
CA ALA A 197 -13.49 5.27 -49.89
C ALA A 197 -13.35 6.06 -51.19
N SER A 198 -12.12 6.22 -51.64
CA SER A 198 -11.74 6.88 -52.88
C SER A 198 -10.77 5.99 -53.68
N TYR A 199 -10.23 6.50 -54.79
CA TYR A 199 -9.39 5.71 -55.69
C TYR A 199 -8.06 5.25 -55.06
N ASP A 200 -7.50 6.01 -54.12
CA ASP A 200 -6.23 5.68 -53.46
C ASP A 200 -6.27 5.78 -51.92
N THR A 201 -7.40 6.21 -51.36
CA THR A 201 -7.52 6.51 -49.93
C THR A 201 -8.81 5.94 -49.35
N ILE A 202 -8.69 5.25 -48.22
CA ILE A 202 -9.82 4.81 -47.39
C ILE A 202 -9.68 5.49 -46.03
N THR A 203 -10.73 6.18 -45.60
CA THR A 203 -10.83 6.80 -44.27
C THR A 203 -11.76 5.96 -43.43
N VAL A 204 -11.24 5.43 -42.33
CA VAL A 204 -12.02 4.62 -41.38
C VAL A 204 -12.27 5.45 -40.14
N HIS A 205 -13.54 5.57 -39.75
CA HIS A 205 -13.94 6.19 -38.49
C HIS A 205 -14.34 5.09 -37.51
N TRP A 206 -13.92 5.20 -36.27
CA TRP A 206 -14.30 4.27 -35.21
C TRP A 206 -14.61 5.02 -33.92
N THR A 207 -15.42 4.40 -33.06
CA THR A 207 -15.70 4.88 -31.71
C THR A 207 -15.42 3.78 -30.70
N SER A 208 -14.98 4.18 -29.52
CA SER A 208 -14.87 3.31 -28.35
C SER A 208 -15.77 3.89 -27.27
N ASP A 209 -16.77 3.11 -26.88
CA ASP A 209 -17.69 3.47 -25.78
C ASP A 209 -17.17 2.95 -24.43
N ASP A 210 -15.92 2.49 -24.40
CA ASP A 210 -15.33 1.85 -23.23
C ASP A 210 -14.74 2.90 -22.27
N GLU A 211 -14.89 2.67 -20.97
CA GLU A 211 -14.41 3.57 -19.91
C GLU A 211 -12.89 3.44 -19.68
N PHE A 212 -12.24 2.42 -20.27
CA PHE A 212 -10.81 2.17 -20.16
C PHE A 212 -10.00 2.86 -21.26
N SER A 213 -8.85 3.44 -20.90
CA SER A 213 -7.91 4.04 -21.84
C SER A 213 -7.12 2.97 -22.61
N VAL A 214 -7.31 2.86 -23.93
CA VAL A 214 -6.51 2.01 -24.82
C VAL A 214 -5.26 2.73 -25.28
N VAL A 215 -4.10 2.05 -25.20
CA VAL A 215 -2.80 2.61 -25.59
C VAL A 215 -2.64 2.72 -27.10
N SER A 216 -3.16 1.75 -27.87
CA SER A 216 -3.10 1.75 -29.34
C SER A 216 -4.12 0.77 -29.93
N TYR A 217 -4.63 1.09 -31.11
CA TYR A 217 -5.42 0.17 -31.94
C TYR A 217 -4.62 -0.24 -33.18
N GLU A 218 -4.78 -1.48 -33.62
CA GLU A 218 -4.22 -1.98 -34.88
C GLU A 218 -5.38 -2.28 -35.84
N LEU A 219 -5.38 -1.64 -37.01
CA LEU A 219 -6.37 -1.88 -38.07
C LEU A 219 -5.81 -2.91 -39.06
N GLN A 220 -6.51 -4.04 -39.21
CA GLN A 220 -6.21 -5.06 -40.19
C GLN A 220 -7.27 -5.05 -41.30
N TYR A 221 -6.84 -5.10 -42.55
CA TYR A 221 -7.73 -5.12 -43.71
C TYR A 221 -7.26 -6.12 -44.76
N ALA A 222 -8.21 -6.62 -45.54
CA ALA A 222 -7.95 -7.48 -46.69
C ALA A 222 -8.72 -6.96 -47.89
N ILE A 223 -8.08 -6.94 -49.07
CA ILE A 223 -8.71 -6.52 -50.31
C ILE A 223 -9.22 -7.77 -51.02
N PHE A 224 -10.54 -7.86 -51.22
CA PHE A 224 -11.14 -8.93 -52.00
C PHE A 224 -11.52 -8.41 -53.39
N THR A 225 -10.71 -8.73 -54.40
CA THR A 225 -11.06 -8.45 -55.80
C THR A 225 -11.86 -9.64 -56.34
N GLY A 226 -13.19 -9.53 -56.36
CA GLY A 226 -14.04 -10.51 -57.03
C GLY A 226 -13.80 -10.50 -58.53
N GLN A 227 -13.50 -11.65 -59.14
CA GLN A 227 -13.53 -11.80 -60.60
C GLN A 227 -14.97 -11.65 -61.09
N ALA A 228 -15.33 -10.45 -61.57
CA ALA A 228 -16.52 -10.28 -62.38
C ALA A 228 -16.23 -10.79 -63.80
N ASN A 229 -16.68 -12.01 -64.11
CA ASN A 229 -16.71 -12.51 -65.48
C ASN A 229 -17.69 -11.66 -66.30
N VAL A 230 -17.17 -10.72 -67.09
CA VAL A 230 -17.93 -10.04 -68.13
C VAL A 230 -17.77 -10.85 -69.42
N VAL A 231 -18.78 -11.66 -69.74
CA VAL A 231 -18.94 -12.25 -71.07
C VAL A 231 -19.38 -11.12 -72.01
N SER A 232 -18.49 -10.70 -72.91
CA SER A 232 -18.87 -9.83 -74.05
C SER A 232 -19.51 -10.68 -75.14
N LYS A 233 -20.64 -10.20 -75.66
CA LYS A 233 -21.36 -10.73 -76.82
C LYS A 233 -20.90 -10.04 -78.09
#